data_AF-A0A7C6YPF3-F1
#
_entry.id   AF-A0A7C6YPF3-F1
#
_cell.length_a   1.000
_cell.length_b   1.000
_cell.length_c   1.000
_cell.angle_alpha   90.00
_cell.angle_beta   90.00
_cell.angle_gamma   90.00
#
_symmetry.space_group_name_H-M   'P 1'
#
loop_
_entity.id
_entity.type
_entity.pdbx_description
1 polymer ?
#
loop_
_entity_poly.entity_id
_entity_poly.type
_entity_poly.pdbx_seq_one_letter_code
_entity_poly.pdbx_strand_id
1 'polypeptide(L)' 'MGGLLLCDASQPEKVWQTAKRQGLGVEIQSFSDPAYLQKDKQGVEKHLSLYGGIKPLALHGPFADLSPGSP' A
#
# COMPACT_ATOMS: atom_id res chain seq x y z
N MET A 1 -16.14 -3.07 -11.61
CA MET A 1 -16.22 -4.29 -10.77
C MET A 1 -15.51 -4.00 -9.46
N GLY A 2 -16.22 -4.03 -8.34
CA GLY A 2 -15.61 -3.87 -7.01
C GLY A 2 -14.95 -5.18 -6.56
N GLY A 3 -13.81 -5.09 -5.89
CA GLY A 3 -13.09 -6.23 -5.32
C GLY A 3 -12.59 -5.88 -3.91
N LEU A 4 -12.45 -6.89 -3.06
CA LEU A 4 -11.87 -6.73 -1.72
C LEU A 4 -10.36 -6.45 -1.83
N LEU A 5 -9.90 -5.45 -1.08
CA LEU A 5 -8.49 -5.09 -0.95
C LEU A 5 -8.01 -5.43 0.46
N LEU A 6 -6.80 -5.96 0.56
CA LEU A 6 -6.08 -6.04 1.83
C LEU A 6 -5.29 -4.74 2.02
N CYS A 7 -5.55 -4.04 3.12
CA CYS A 7 -4.72 -2.92 3.53
C CYS A 7 -3.36 -3.43 4.01
N ASP A 8 -2.27 -2.85 3.52
CA ASP A 8 -0.92 -3.25 3.91
C ASP A 8 -0.51 -2.72 5.29
N ALA A 9 -1.21 -1.72 5.83
CA ALA A 9 -0.90 -1.02 7.07
C ALA A 9 0.60 -0.68 7.20
N SER A 10 1.21 -0.24 6.10
CA SER A 10 2.64 0.06 5.98
C SER A 10 3.57 -1.13 6.26
N GLN A 11 3.08 -2.36 6.13
CA GLN A 11 3.79 -3.62 6.35
C GLN A 11 3.73 -4.52 5.11
N PRO A 12 4.26 -4.08 3.96
CA PRO A 12 4.06 -4.77 2.69
C PRO A 12 4.62 -6.20 2.67
N GLU A 13 5.71 -6.45 3.40
CA GLU A 13 6.35 -7.76 3.61
C GLU A 13 5.41 -8.82 4.21
N LYS A 14 4.46 -8.39 5.05
CA LYS A 14 3.51 -9.30 5.72
C LYS A 14 2.28 -9.58 4.88
N VAL A 15 1.89 -8.63 4.03
CA VAL A 15 0.59 -8.67 3.33
C VAL A 15 0.70 -9.33 1.95
N TRP A 16 1.82 -9.16 1.24
CA TRP A 16 1.94 -9.60 -0.16
C TRP A 16 1.66 -11.10 -0.36
N GLN A 17 2.12 -11.95 0.55
CA GLN A 17 1.91 -13.41 0.45
C GLN A 17 0.43 -13.77 0.59
N THR A 18 -0.27 -13.10 1.51
CA THR A 18 -1.69 -13.35 1.76
C THR A 18 -2.53 -12.83 0.60
N ALA A 19 -2.24 -11.63 0.11
CA ALA A 19 -2.90 -11.07 -1.06
C ALA A 19 -2.75 -12.00 -2.28
N LYS A 20 -1.53 -12.47 -2.55
CA LYS A 20 -1.24 -13.40 -3.65
C LYS A 20 -1.94 -14.75 -3.48
N ARG A 21 -1.89 -15.35 -2.29
CA ARG A 21 -2.50 -16.66 -2.00
C ARG A 21 -4.02 -16.63 -2.11
N GLN A 22 -4.66 -15.52 -1.73
CA GLN A 22 -6.12 -15.38 -1.73
C GLN A 22 -6.67 -14.73 -3.00
N GLY A 23 -5.82 -14.33 -3.95
CA GLY A 23 -6.23 -13.61 -5.16
C GLY A 23 -6.86 -12.24 -4.86
N LEU A 24 -6.43 -11.59 -3.78
CA LEU A 24 -6.94 -10.28 -3.35
C LEU A 24 -6.04 -9.15 -3.85
N GLY A 25 -6.65 -7.98 -4.05
CA GLY A 25 -5.90 -6.76 -4.30
C GLY A 25 -5.28 -6.19 -3.03
N VAL A 26 -4.48 -5.12 -3.16
CA VAL A 26 -3.85 -4.44 -2.02
C VAL A 26 -4.11 -2.94 -2.04
N GLU A 27 -4.42 -2.37 -0.88
CA GLU A 27 -4.34 -0.94 -0.61
C GLU A 27 -2.99 -0.64 0.06
N ILE A 28 -2.17 0.18 -0.57
CA ILE A 28 -0.83 0.55 -0.13
C ILE A 28 -0.93 1.80 0.76
N GLN A 29 -0.57 1.69 2.04
CA GLN A 29 -0.62 2.81 2.99
C GLN A 29 0.73 3.41 3.36
N SER A 30 1.84 2.75 2.99
CA SER A 30 3.20 3.25 3.30
C SER A 30 3.44 4.70 2.85
N PHE A 31 2.87 5.11 1.72
CA PHE A 31 3.05 6.44 1.14
C PHE A 31 2.13 7.53 1.73
N SER A 32 1.32 7.21 2.73
CA SER A 32 0.58 8.20 3.51
C SER A 32 1.50 9.05 4.41
N ASP A 33 2.64 8.49 4.85
CA ASP A 33 3.70 9.23 5.54
C ASP A 33 4.60 9.93 4.50
N PRO A 34 4.62 11.27 4.42
CA PRO A 34 5.48 11.99 3.48
C PRO A 34 6.98 11.77 3.75
N ALA A 35 7.36 11.35 4.96
CA ALA A 35 8.73 11.01 5.31
C ALA A 35 9.09 9.55 4.98
N TYR A 36 8.17 8.73 4.45
CA TYR A 36 8.40 7.30 4.22
C TYR A 36 9.65 7.04 3.38
N LEU A 37 9.80 7.71 2.24
CA LEU A 37 10.96 7.54 1.35
C LEU A 37 12.26 8.14 1.90
N GLN A 38 12.18 9.01 2.91
CA GLN A 38 13.37 9.49 3.62
C GLN A 38 13.89 8.41 4.58
N LYS A 39 12.98 7.65 5.20
CA LYS A 39 13.27 6.55 6.12
C LYS A 39 13.66 5.26 5.37
N ASP A 40 12.99 4.98 4.26
CA ASP A 40 13.18 3.80 3.42
C ASP A 40 13.38 4.22 1.96
N LYS A 41 14.64 4.47 1.57
CA LYS A 41 15.01 4.95 0.23
C LYS A 41 14.66 3.97 -0.89
N GLN A 42 14.46 2.69 -0.57
CA GLN A 42 14.10 1.64 -1.53
C GLN A 42 12.59 1.32 -1.47
N GLY A 43 11.79 2.17 -0.82
CA GLY A 43 10.38 1.92 -0.60
C GLY A 43 9.61 1.70 -1.89
N VAL A 44 9.92 2.43 -2.97
CA VAL A 44 9.26 2.24 -4.27
C VAL A 44 9.60 0.88 -4.87
N GLU A 45 10.88 0.55 -4.96
CA GLU A 45 11.38 -0.72 -5.50
C GLU A 45 10.84 -1.92 -4.72
N LYS A 46 10.78 -1.79 -3.39
CA LYS A 46 10.18 -2.79 -2.50
C LYS A 46 8.73 -3.06 -2.85
N HIS A 47 7.90 -2.02 -2.98
CA HIS A 47 6.49 -2.19 -3.32
C HIS A 47 6.30 -2.74 -4.73
N LEU A 48 7.13 -2.31 -5.70
CA LEU A 48 7.11 -2.86 -7.05
C LEU A 48 7.48 -4.36 -7.07
N SER A 49 8.48 -4.76 -6.28
CA SER A 49 8.90 -6.16 -6.16
C SER A 49 7.81 -7.04 -5.54
N LEU A 50 7.19 -6.56 -4.45
CA LEU A 50 6.19 -7.33 -3.70
C LEU A 50 4.81 -7.36 -4.38
N TYR A 51 4.41 -6.27 -5.03
CA TYR A 51 3.06 -6.10 -5.59
C TYR A 51 3.01 -6.11 -7.12
N GLY A 52 4.15 -6.24 -7.79
CA GLY A 52 4.24 -6.43 -9.25
C GLY A 52 3.53 -7.71 -9.68
N GLY A 53 2.24 -7.59 -10.02
CA GLY A 53 1.39 -8.72 -10.42
C GLY A 53 0.18 -8.93 -9.51
N ILE A 54 0.06 -8.20 -8.41
CA ILE A 54 -1.17 -8.15 -7.61
C ILE A 54 -2.09 -7.09 -8.22
N LYS A 55 -3.35 -7.46 -8.45
CA LYS A 55 -4.42 -6.57 -8.92
C LYS A 55 -5.72 -6.97 -8.22
N PRO A 56 -6.61 -6.02 -7.88
CA PRO A 56 -6.45 -4.55 -8.01
C PRO A 56 -5.43 -3.95 -7.03
N LEU A 57 -4.97 -2.71 -7.29
CA LEU A 57 -4.11 -1.94 -6.39
C LEU A 57 -4.68 -0.54 -6.17
N ALA A 58 -4.65 -0.06 -4.93
CA ALA A 58 -4.95 1.31 -4.54
C ALA A 58 -3.76 1.89 -3.76
N LEU A 59 -3.58 3.20 -3.83
CA LEU A 59 -2.51 3.92 -3.14
C LEU A 59 -3.11 4.98 -2.22
N HIS A 60 -2.76 4.93 -0.95
CA HIS A 60 -3.06 5.97 0.02
C HIS A 60 -1.93 7.01 -0.02
N GLY A 61 -2.22 8.20 -0.56
CA GLY A 61 -1.26 9.30 -0.61
C GLY A 61 -1.23 10.12 0.69
N PRO A 62 -0.26 11.03 0.85
CA PRO A 62 -0.16 11.92 2.01
C PRO A 62 -1.21 13.03 1.89
N PHE A 63 -2.46 12.66 2.13
CA PHE A 63 -3.62 13.53 1.98
C PHE A 63 -4.20 13.96 3.33
N ALA A 64 -3.41 13.91 4.40
CA ALA A 64 -3.83 14.38 5.73
C ALA A 64 -4.42 15.80 5.64
N ASP A 65 -3.81 16.68 4.84
CA ASP A 65 -4.29 18.05 4.61
C ASP A 65 -5.51 18.17 3.69
N LEU A 66 -5.86 17.11 2.95
CA LEU A 66 -7.02 17.07 2.02
C LEU A 66 -8.19 16.25 2.56
N SER A 67 -8.05 15.65 3.75
CA SER A 67 -9.07 14.84 4.40
C SER A 67 -9.69 15.65 5.54
N PRO A 68 -10.81 16.38 5.33
CA PRO A 68 -11.42 17.26 6.34
C PRO A 68 -11.98 16.56 7.60
N GLY A 69 -11.61 15.30 7.86
CA GLY A 69 -12.02 14.53 9.03
C GLY A 69 -11.04 13.44 9.48
N SER A 70 -9.82 13.40 8.96
CA SER A 70 -8.77 12.51 9.50
C SER A 70 -8.02 13.26 10.61
N PRO A 71 -7.95 12.75 11.85
CA PRO A 71 -7.20 13.39 12.93
C PRO A 71 -5.69 13.45 12.66
#